data_AF-A0A844ZE64-F1
#
_entry.id   AF-A0A844ZE64-F1
#
_cell.length_a   1.000
_cell.length_b   1.000
_cell.length_c   1.000
_cell.angle_alpha   90.00
_cell.angle_beta   90.00
_cell.angle_gamma   90.00
#
_symmetry.space_group_name_H-M   'P 1'
#
loop_
_entity.id
_entity.type
_entity.pdbx_description
1 polymer ?
#
loop_
_entity_poly.entity_id
_entity_poly.type
_entity_poly.pdbx_seq_one_letter_code
_entity_poly.pdbx_strand_id
1 'polypeptide(L)' 'MDDDLPRPKDDAAARLAGEDLGPLSQAELAERIDLLKAEIARVEQHRDKAASHRQAADALFGRRT' A
#
# COMPACT_ATOMS: atom_id res chain seq x y z
N MET A 1 8.96 10.81 -15.84
CA MET A 1 10.13 10.74 -14.94
C MET A 1 9.79 11.65 -13.77
N ASP A 2 9.20 11.09 -12.72
CA ASP A 2 8.83 11.80 -11.47
C ASP A 2 9.03 10.87 -10.24
N ASP A 3 9.91 9.87 -10.38
CA ASP A 3 10.11 8.82 -9.36
C ASP A 3 11.22 9.18 -8.35
N ASP A 4 11.71 10.42 -8.39
CA ASP A 4 12.87 10.88 -7.61
C ASP A 4 12.55 12.10 -6.72
N LEU A 5 11.27 12.23 -6.33
CA LEU A 5 10.90 13.12 -5.25
C LEU A 5 11.20 12.41 -3.92
N PRO A 6 11.90 13.06 -2.96
CA PRO A 6 12.13 12.47 -1.65
C PRO A 6 10.77 12.13 -1.02
N ARG A 7 10.54 10.83 -0.80
CA ARG A 7 9.34 10.36 -0.11
C ARG A 7 9.24 11.11 1.22
N PRO A 8 8.08 11.74 1.53
CA PRO A 8 7.88 12.41 2.80
C PRO A 8 8.31 11.48 3.95
N LYS A 9 9.15 11.97 4.86
CA LYS A 9 9.69 11.20 5.99
C LYS A 9 8.61 10.68 6.96
N ASP A 10 7.37 11.10 6.78
CA ASP A 10 6.21 10.72 7.55
C ASP A 10 5.43 9.60 6.85
N ASP A 11 6.03 8.41 6.74
CA ASP A 11 5.33 7.23 6.25
C ASP A 11 4.12 6.93 7.16
N ALA A 12 2.92 6.94 6.58
CA ALA A 12 1.67 6.75 7.31
C ALA A 12 1.64 5.41 8.06
N ALA A 13 2.28 4.37 7.51
CA ALA A 13 2.41 3.08 8.17
C ALA A 13 3.30 3.16 9.43
N ALA A 14 4.41 3.91 9.36
CA ALA A 14 5.28 4.13 10.51
C ALA A 14 4.58 4.93 11.62
N ARG A 15 3.78 5.94 11.24
CA ARG A 15 2.95 6.69 12.19
C ARG A 15 1.92 5.81 12.88
N LEU A 16 1.20 4.99 12.11
CA LEU A 16 0.20 4.05 12.63
C LEU A 16 0.82 3.05 13.61
N ALA A 17 2.02 2.54 13.31
CA ALA A 17 2.74 1.59 14.16
C ALA A 17 3.20 2.19 15.50
N GLY A 18 3.31 3.52 15.59
CA GLY A 18 3.68 4.23 16.81
C GLY A 18 2.49 4.66 17.70
N GLU A 19 1.25 4.39 17.29
CA GLU A 19 0.07 4.76 18.08
C GLU A 19 -0.08 3.86 19.31
N ASP A 20 -0.40 4.46 20.47
CA ASP A 20 -0.69 3.71 21.68
C ASP A 20 -2.05 3.01 21.59
N LEU A 21 -2.03 1.70 21.74
CA LEU A 21 -3.22 0.85 21.72
C LEU A 21 -3.81 0.63 23.12
N GLY A 22 -3.10 1.03 24.18
CA GLY A 22 -3.50 0.83 25.58
C GLY A 22 -4.90 1.37 25.94
N PRO A 23 -5.35 2.51 25.40
CA PRO A 23 -6.70 3.04 25.65
C PRO A 23 -7.84 2.30 24.94
N LEU A 24 -7.54 1.47 23.92
CA LEU A 24 -8.56 0.84 23.10
C LEU A 24 -9.10 -0.44 23.74
N SER A 25 -10.43 -0.60 23.71
CA SER A 25 -11.09 -1.85 24.08
C SER A 25 -10.86 -2.95 23.03
N GLN A 26 -11.18 -4.21 23.39
CA GLN A 26 -11.08 -5.34 22.46
C GLN A 26 -11.97 -5.17 21.22
N ALA A 27 -13.14 -4.55 21.37
CA ALA A 27 -14.05 -4.31 20.26
C ALA A 27 -13.48 -3.24 19.30
N GLU A 28 -12.91 -2.15 19.85
CA GLU A 28 -12.27 -1.11 19.05
C GLU A 28 -11.01 -1.63 18.34
N LEU A 29 -10.24 -2.51 18.98
CA LEU A 29 -9.11 -3.19 18.35
C LEU A 29 -9.56 -4.09 17.20
N ALA A 30 -10.66 -4.83 17.36
CA ALA A 30 -11.21 -5.67 16.31
C ALA A 30 -11.66 -4.84 15.10
N GLU A 31 -12.42 -3.76 15.34
CA GLU A 31 -12.85 -2.84 14.29
C GLU A 31 -11.64 -2.22 13.54
N ARG A 32 -10.63 -1.77 14.29
CA ARG A 32 -9.40 -1.23 13.72
C ARG A 32 -8.67 -2.26 12.86
N ILE A 33 -8.58 -3.52 13.30
CA ILE A 33 -7.97 -4.60 12.52
C ILE A 33 -8.72 -4.81 11.20
N ASP A 34 -10.04 -4.81 11.21
CA ASP A 34 -10.84 -5.05 10.01
C ASP A 34 -10.66 -3.92 8.98
N LEU A 35 -10.61 -2.66 9.43
CA LEU A 35 -10.29 -1.53 8.57
C LEU A 35 -8.90 -1.65 7.93
N LEU A 36 -7.89 -2.04 8.73
CA LEU A 36 -6.52 -2.20 8.22
C LEU A 36 -6.40 -3.34 7.20
N LYS A 37 -7.11 -4.45 7.41
CA LYS A 37 -7.17 -5.54 6.43
C LYS A 37 -7.82 -5.10 5.12
N ALA A 38 -8.89 -4.32 5.18
CA ALA A 38 -9.53 -3.77 3.97
C ALA A 38 -8.57 -2.85 3.21
N GLU A 39 -7.80 -2.03 3.93
CA GLU A 39 -6.79 -1.16 3.34
C GLU A 39 -5.63 -1.94 2.70
N ILE A 40 -5.14 -2.99 3.36
CA ILE A 40 -4.14 -3.91 2.77
C ILE A 40 -4.65 -4.48 1.45
N ALA A 41 -5.87 -5.01 1.43
CA ALA A 41 -6.46 -5.56 0.21
C ALA A 41 -6.58 -4.50 -0.91
N ARG A 42 -6.94 -3.26 -0.57
CA ARG A 42 -6.99 -2.14 -1.52
C ARG A 42 -5.61 -1.85 -2.14
N VAL A 43 -4.57 -1.81 -1.31
CA VAL A 43 -3.18 -1.55 -1.76
C VAL A 43 -2.66 -2.70 -2.62
N GLU A 44 -2.90 -3.95 -2.23
CA GLU A 44 -2.53 -5.13 -3.02
C GLU A 44 -3.19 -5.12 -4.40
N GLN A 45 -4.50 -4.86 -4.46
CA GLN A 45 -5.21 -4.74 -5.74
C GLN A 45 -4.63 -3.64 -6.64
N HIS A 46 -4.23 -2.50 -6.06
CA HIS A 46 -3.63 -1.42 -6.84
C HIS A 46 -2.24 -1.80 -7.36
N ARG A 47 -1.39 -2.41 -6.50
CA ARG A 47 -0.07 -2.94 -6.88
C ARG A 47 -0.18 -3.91 -8.04
N ASP A 48 -1.11 -4.87 -7.95
CA ASP A 48 -1.26 -5.93 -8.93
C ASP A 48 -1.77 -5.40 -10.28
N LYS A 49 -2.70 -4.43 -10.25
CA LYS A 49 -3.11 -3.69 -11.45
C LYS A 49 -1.94 -2.94 -12.09
N ALA A 50 -1.15 -2.22 -11.30
CA ALA A 50 0.02 -1.49 -11.82
C ALA A 50 1.07 -2.46 -12.41
N ALA A 51 1.26 -3.63 -11.80
CA ALA A 51 2.17 -4.66 -12.31
C ALA A 51 1.70 -5.27 -13.63
N SER A 52 0.40 -5.57 -13.78
CA SER A 52 -0.16 -6.12 -15.03
C SER A 52 -0.06 -5.13 -16.19
N HIS A 53 -0.22 -3.83 -15.94
CA HIS A 53 0.02 -2.80 -16.94
C HIS A 53 1.48 -2.78 -17.42
N ARG A 54 2.46 -2.92 -16.52
CA ARG A 54 3.88 -3.02 -16.91
C ARG A 54 4.17 -4.26 -17.75
N GLN A 55 3.68 -5.43 -17.32
CA GLN A 55 3.87 -6.68 -18.08
C GLN A 55 3.23 -6.63 -19.47
N ALA A 56 2.06 -6.00 -19.61
CA ALA A 56 1.42 -5.79 -20.91
C ALA A 56 2.22 -4.83 -21.81
N ALA A 57 2.81 -3.77 -21.24
CA ALA A 57 3.69 -2.87 -21.96
C ALA A 57 5.00 -3.56 -22.40
N ASP A 58 5.62 -4.34 -21.51
CA ASP A 58 6.83 -5.10 -21.82
C ASP A 58 6.58 -6.14 -22.92
N ALA A 59 5.40 -6.77 -22.95
CA ALA A 59 5.03 -7.69 -24.02
C ALA A 59 4.80 -6.99 -25.38
N LEU A 60 4.26 -5.75 -25.38
CA LEU A 60 4.00 -4.97 -26.59
C LEU A 60 5.26 -4.30 -27.16
N PHE A 61 6.18 -3.88 -26.29
CA PHE A 61 7.33 -3.04 -26.65
C PHE A 61 8.69 -3.70 -26.45
N GLY A 62 8.78 -4.81 -25.69
CA GLY A 62 10.03 -5.50 -25.36
C GLY A 62 10.58 -6.42 -26.45
N ARG A 63 9.87 -6.63 -27.57
CA ARG A 63 10.40 -7.33 -28.75
C ARG A 63 10.71 -6.36 -29.89
N ARG A 64 11.69 -5.49 -29.65
CA ARG A 64 12.46 -4.79 -30.70
C ARG A 64 13.93 -4.70 -30.27
N THR A 65 14.58 -5.86 -30.15
CA THR A 65 16.01 -6.06 -30.40
C THR A 65 16.20 -7.45 -30.99
#